data_AF-A0A3C0HEV4-F1
#
_entry.id   AF-A0A3C0HEV4-F1
#
_cell.length_a   1.000
_cell.length_b   1.000
_cell.length_c   1.000
_cell.angle_alpha   90.00
_cell.angle_beta   90.00
_cell.angle_gamma   90.00
#
_symmetry.space_group_name_H-M   'P 1'
#
loop_
_entity.id
_entity.type
_entity.pdbx_description
1 polymer ?
#
loop_
_entity_poly.entity_id
_entity_poly.type
_entity_poly.pdbx_seq_one_letter_code
_entity_poly.pdbx_strand_id
1 'polypeptide(L)' 'MHLELNRISKRYGYQWILRDLDLEISSGSILGVNGLNGSGKSTLIKILSGFLSPSDG' A
#
# COMPACT_ATOMS: atom_id res chain seq x y z
N MET A 1 14.97 4.80 9.37
CA MET A 1 13.62 4.21 9.43
C MET A 1 13.53 3.22 8.29
N HIS A 2 13.31 1.94 8.61
CA HIS A 2 13.04 0.87 7.64
C HIS A 2 11.54 0.58 7.71
N LEU A 3 10.90 0.39 6.57
CA LEU A 3 9.46 0.09 6.49
C LEU A 3 9.25 -1.13 5.61
N GLU A 4 8.40 -2.04 6.06
CA GLU A 4 8.09 -3.29 5.38
C GLU A 4 6.58 -3.53 5.42
N LEU A 5 6.02 -3.89 4.27
CA LEU A 5 4.66 -4.38 4.09
C LEU A 5 4.76 -5.80 3.53
N ASN A 6 4.12 -6.75 4.21
CA ASN A 6 4.14 -8.16 3.83
C ASN A 6 2.73 -8.60 3.43
N ARG A 7 2.53 -8.89 2.15
CA ARG A 7 1.29 -9.38 1.54
C ARG A 7 0.05 -8.56 1.88
N ILE A 8 0.23 -7.25 2.02
CA ILE A 8 -0.84 -6.36 2.42
C ILE A 8 -1.92 -6.30 1.34
N SER A 9 -3.17 -6.47 1.75
CA SER A 9 -4.31 -6.41 0.85
C SER A 9 -5.33 -5.38 1.32
N LYS A 10 -6.02 -4.71 0.37
CA LYS A 10 -7.14 -3.82 0.66
C LYS A 10 -8.25 -4.02 -0.35
N ARG A 11 -9.47 -4.26 0.16
CA ARG A 11 -10.69 -4.33 -0.64
C ARG A 11 -11.80 -3.46 -0.08
N TYR A 12 -12.72 -3.09 -0.97
CA TYR A 12 -14.02 -2.53 -0.62
C TYR A 12 -15.11 -3.44 -1.21
N GLY A 13 -15.91 -4.05 -0.34
CA GLY A 13 -16.78 -5.16 -0.75
C GLY A 13 -15.97 -6.29 -1.40
N TYR A 14 -16.30 -6.61 -2.65
CA TYR A 14 -15.63 -7.67 -3.44
C TYR A 14 -14.48 -7.16 -4.32
N GLN A 15 -14.28 -5.84 -4.41
CA GLN A 15 -13.26 -5.26 -5.29
C GLN A 15 -11.93 -5.08 -4.55
N TRP A 16 -10.88 -5.73 -5.06
CA TRP A 16 -9.51 -5.50 -4.62
C TRP A 16 -8.98 -4.19 -5.18
N ILE A 17 -8.42 -3.37 -4.30
CA ILE A 17 -7.69 -2.15 -4.65
C ILE A 17 -6.18 -2.40 -4.57
N LEU A 18 -5.75 -3.13 -3.54
CA LEU A 18 -4.42 -3.69 -3.38
C LEU A 18 -4.59 -5.17 -3.04
N ARG A 19 -3.75 -6.04 -3.58
CA ARG A 19 -3.84 -7.48 -3.36
C ARG A 19 -2.45 -8.07 -3.24
N ASP A 20 -2.20 -8.73 -2.11
CA ASP A 20 -0.95 -9.42 -1.79
C ASP A 20 0.29 -8.55 -2.09
N LEU A 21 0.27 -7.27 -1.66
CA LEU A 21 1.35 -6.32 -1.94
C LEU A 21 2.49 -6.48 -0.93
N ASP A 22 3.66 -6.85 -1.43
CA ASP A 22 4.94 -6.77 -0.72
C ASP A 22 5.66 -5.45 -1.08
N LEU A 23 6.16 -4.75 -0.06
CA LEU A 23 6.92 -3.51 -0.26
C LEU A 23 7.92 -3.29 0.86
N GLU A 24 9.19 -3.10 0.50
CA GLU A 24 10.25 -2.73 1.42
C GLU A 24 10.81 -1.34 1.05
N ILE A 25 10.91 -0.46 2.03
CA ILE A 25 11.48 0.89 1.88
C ILE A 25 12.68 1.04 2.81
N SER A 26 13.85 1.15 2.20
CA SER A 26 15.10 1.40 2.90
C SER A 26 15.20 2.84 3.39
N SER A 27 15.88 3.03 4.54
CA SER A 27 16.12 4.34 5.12
C SER A 27 16.91 5.25 4.16
N GLY A 28 16.44 6.48 3.97
CA GLY A 28 17.08 7.45 3.08
C GLY A 28 16.73 7.31 1.60
N SER A 29 15.86 6.35 1.23
CA SER A 29 15.35 6.23 -0.13
C SER A 29 14.17 7.17 -0.41
N ILE A 30 13.93 7.44 -1.70
CA ILE A 30 12.75 8.16 -2.17
C ILE A 30 11.92 7.15 -2.98
N LEU A 31 10.69 6.89 -2.54
CA LEU A 31 9.74 6.03 -3.25
C LEU A 31 8.78 6.88 -4.09
N GLY A 32 8.80 6.68 -5.41
CA GLY A 32 7.77 7.21 -6.31
C GLY A 32 6.64 6.19 -6.49
N VAL A 33 5.38 6.62 -6.33
CA VAL A 33 4.19 5.78 -6.56
C VAL A 33 3.45 6.28 -7.80
N ASN A 34 3.47 5.52 -8.90
CA ASN A 34 2.83 5.86 -10.17
C ASN A 34 1.78 4.80 -10.59
N GLY A 35 0.88 5.18 -11.50
CA GLY A 35 -0.18 4.33 -12.02
C GLY A 35 -1.41 5.14 -12.45
N LEU A 36 -2.35 4.49 -13.15
CA LEU A 36 -3.59 5.11 -13.63
C LEU A 36 -4.52 5.56 -12.49
N ASN A 37 -5.46 6.44 -12.78
CA ASN A 37 -6.51 6.80 -11.82
C ASN A 37 -7.28 5.55 -11.40
N GLY A 38 -7.52 5.40 -10.09
CA GLY A 38 -8.13 4.20 -9.52
C GLY A 38 -7.19 3.03 -9.22
N SER A 39 -5.90 3.09 -9.59
CA SER A 39 -4.95 1.98 -9.38
C SER A 39 -4.53 1.74 -7.91
N GLY A 40 -5.14 2.40 -6.94
CA GLY A 40 -4.85 2.19 -5.52
C GLY A 40 -3.70 3.02 -4.92
N LYS A 41 -3.10 3.97 -5.65
CA LYS A 41 -1.99 4.82 -5.16
C LYS A 41 -2.30 5.52 -3.84
N SER A 42 -3.42 6.26 -3.77
CA SER A 42 -3.82 6.96 -2.55
C SER A 42 -4.19 5.99 -1.42
N THR A 43 -4.67 4.79 -1.75
CA THR A 43 -4.93 3.73 -0.78
C THR A 43 -3.62 3.23 -0.18
N LEU A 44 -2.59 2.97 -1.00
CA LEU A 44 -1.26 2.59 -0.54
C LEU A 44 -0.65 3.66 0.37
N ILE A 45 -0.69 4.93 -0.05
CA ILE A 45 -0.15 6.04 0.76
C ILE A 45 -0.87 6.14 2.11
N LYS A 46 -2.19 5.99 2.15
CA LYS A 46 -2.97 6.01 3.41
C LYS A 46 -2.64 4.84 4.33
N ILE A 47 -2.32 3.67 3.78
CA ILE A 47 -1.87 2.51 4.56
C ILE A 47 -0.47 2.78 5.13
N LEU A 48 0.48 3.21 4.29
CA LEU A 48 1.85 3.54 4.71
C LEU A 48 1.92 4.61 5.80
N SER A 49 0.97 5.54 5.81
CA SER A 49 0.88 6.63 6.79
C SER A 49 0.04 6.30 8.02
N GLY A 50 -0.54 5.10 8.09
CA GLY A 50 -1.38 4.66 9.23
C GLY A 50 -2.79 5.24 9.27
N PHE A 51 -3.22 6.03 8.28
CA PHE A 51 -4.58 6.57 8.19
C PHE A 51 -5.62 5.54 7.74
N LEU A 52 -5.18 4.39 7.20
CA LEU A 52 -6.05 3.34 6.73
C LEU A 52 -5.46 1.97 7.06
N SER A 53 -6.22 1.14 7.78
CA SER A 53 -5.82 -0.26 8.00
C SER A 53 -6.01 -1.09 6.73
N PRO A 54 -5.13 -2.06 6.48
CA PRO A 54 -5.35 -3.05 5.44
C PRO A 54 -6.58 -3.91 5.73
N SER A 55 -7.07 -4.63 4.73
CA SER A 55 -8.11 -5.65 4.89
C SER A 55 -7.55 -6.99 5.33
N ASP A 56 -6.28 -7.26 5.01
CA ASP A 56 -5.54 -8.48 5.35
C ASP A 56 -4.03 -8.19 5.27
N GLY A 57 -3.23 -9.00 5.97
CA GLY A 57 -1.79 -8.78 6.19
C GLY A 57 -1.46 -7.78 7.28
#